data_AF-A0A382VM46-F1
#
_entry.id   AF-A0A382VM46-F1
#
_cell.length_a   1.000
_cell.length_b   1.000
_cell.length_c   1.000
_cell.angle_alpha   90.00
_cell.angle_beta   90.00
_cell.angle_gamma   90.00
#
_symmetry.space_group_name_H-M   'P 1'
#
loop_
_entity.id
_entity.type
_entity.pdbx_description
1 polymer ?
#
loop_
_entity_poly.entity_id
_entity_poly.type
_entity_poly.pdbx_seq_one_letter_code
_entity_poly.pdbx_strand_id
1 'polypeptide(L)'
;MHTGEEHSEGKSVHKRNQNPPESSSRTPNTSLMIRIPAGTFKMGSSFEENKKHTEMCRKYDNSCELWWFNDEYPDQLIYLDSFWIDKHEVTNEKYLKFVLDTGHRLALDETCETDKCREGNLWEGASFPPRIKHQPVTQVSWNDADAYCRWRGKRLPSEAEWEKAARGPSGNLYPWGSGSPKRRATYGRKWRGVFTMTDVGAY
;
A
#
# COMPACT_ATOMS: atom_id res chain seq x y z
N MET A 1 -6.52 33.56 -78.33
CA MET A 1 -6.39 34.52 -77.22
C MET A 1 -6.73 33.77 -75.95
N HIS A 2 -5.72 33.47 -75.12
CA HIS A 2 -5.86 32.77 -73.84
C HIS A 2 -6.21 33.77 -72.73
N THR A 3 -7.11 33.36 -71.85
CA THR A 3 -7.52 34.03 -70.61
C THR A 3 -7.11 33.16 -69.41
N GLY A 4 -6.68 33.81 -68.31
CA GLY A 4 -6.50 33.43 -66.88
C GLY A 4 -6.41 31.95 -66.46
N GLU A 5 -5.76 31.54 -65.36
CA GLU A 5 -5.36 32.20 -64.11
C GLU A 5 -4.52 31.20 -63.29
N GLU A 6 -3.82 31.70 -62.26
CA GLU A 6 -3.35 30.99 -61.03
C GLU A 6 -2.02 30.21 -60.90
N HIS A 7 -1.54 30.26 -59.64
CA HIS A 7 -0.52 29.49 -58.89
C HIS A 7 0.96 29.92 -58.97
N SER A 8 1.76 29.92 -57.89
CA SER A 8 1.56 29.81 -56.44
C SER A 8 2.89 30.13 -55.74
N GLU A 9 2.86 30.72 -54.55
CA GLU A 9 4.03 31.06 -53.73
C GLU A 9 4.68 29.82 -53.09
N GLY A 10 6.01 29.72 -53.17
CA GLY A 10 6.81 28.75 -52.41
C GLY A 10 7.59 29.41 -51.27
N LYS A 11 7.19 29.17 -50.01
CA LYS A 11 8.02 29.42 -48.82
C LYS A 11 8.48 28.10 -48.22
N SER A 12 9.79 27.87 -48.23
CA SER A 12 10.46 26.69 -47.66
C SER A 12 10.58 26.83 -46.14
N VAL A 13 10.06 25.82 -45.43
CA VAL A 13 9.94 25.74 -43.97
C VAL A 13 11.25 25.24 -43.34
N HIS A 14 11.77 25.99 -42.37
CA HIS A 14 12.87 25.58 -41.51
C HIS A 14 12.50 24.37 -40.63
N LYS A 15 13.24 23.27 -40.78
CA LYS A 15 13.20 22.11 -39.87
C LYS A 15 13.83 22.49 -38.52
N ARG A 16 13.02 22.54 -37.45
CA ARG A 16 13.51 22.60 -36.07
C ARG A 16 13.91 21.19 -35.63
N ASN A 17 15.17 21.04 -35.23
CA ASN A 17 15.68 19.91 -34.45
C ASN A 17 14.94 19.86 -33.10
N GLN A 18 14.19 18.79 -32.85
CA GLN A 18 13.66 18.48 -31.53
C GLN A 18 14.55 17.37 -30.94
N ASN A 19 15.38 17.71 -29.95
CA ASN A 19 15.97 16.71 -29.08
C ASN A 19 14.86 16.13 -28.18
N PRO A 20 14.83 14.81 -27.95
CA PRO A 20 13.86 14.21 -27.04
C PRO A 20 14.11 14.69 -25.59
N PRO A 21 13.05 14.83 -24.77
CA PRO A 21 13.22 15.26 -23.39
C PRO A 21 13.96 14.19 -22.59
N GLU A 22 15.02 14.60 -21.90
CA GLU A 22 15.77 13.77 -20.96
C GLU A 22 14.84 13.17 -19.91
N SER A 23 14.96 11.86 -19.68
CA SER A 23 14.24 11.18 -18.61
C SER A 23 14.78 11.68 -17.26
N SER A 24 14.07 12.59 -16.63
CA SER A 24 14.38 13.01 -15.27
C SER A 24 14.28 11.79 -14.34
N SER A 25 15.41 11.30 -13.86
CA SER A 25 15.46 10.30 -12.80
C SER A 25 14.86 10.92 -11.53
N ARG A 26 13.55 10.73 -11.31
CA ARG A 26 12.92 11.08 -10.04
C ARG A 26 13.55 10.20 -8.96
N THR A 27 14.51 10.75 -8.21
CA THR A 27 14.92 10.15 -6.94
C THR A 27 13.66 9.98 -6.09
N PRO A 28 13.34 8.76 -5.63
CA PRO A 28 12.15 8.52 -4.83
C PRO A 28 12.18 9.42 -3.60
N ASN A 29 11.09 10.14 -3.33
CA ASN A 29 10.97 10.90 -2.10
C ASN A 29 10.88 9.93 -0.91
N THR A 30 12.02 9.68 -0.27
CA THR A 30 12.17 8.78 0.89
C THR A 30 11.87 9.46 2.22
N SER A 31 11.48 10.75 2.26
CA SER A 31 11.28 11.49 3.51
C SER A 31 10.16 10.93 4.41
N LEU A 32 9.29 10.09 3.85
CA LEU A 32 8.20 9.40 4.55
C LEU A 32 8.44 7.89 4.73
N MET A 33 9.62 7.41 4.35
CA MET A 33 10.02 6.02 4.41
C MET A 33 11.07 5.82 5.50
N ILE A 34 11.13 4.60 6.03
CA ILE A 34 12.15 4.17 6.98
C ILE A 34 13.04 3.14 6.29
N ARG A 35 14.35 3.28 6.47
CA ARG A 35 15.32 2.30 5.99
C ARG A 35 15.41 1.14 6.99
N ILE A 36 15.12 -0.06 6.52
CA ILE A 36 15.37 -1.29 7.25
C ILE A 36 16.77 -1.80 6.87
N PRO A 37 17.67 -2.05 7.85
CA PRO A 37 19.02 -2.48 7.55
C PRO A 37 19.05 -3.89 6.96
N ALA A 38 20.08 -4.15 6.15
CA ALA A 38 20.39 -5.49 5.65
C ALA A 38 20.67 -6.44 6.82
N GLY A 39 20.41 -7.72 6.62
CA GLY A 39 20.73 -8.76 7.59
C GLY A 39 19.72 -9.88 7.65
N THR A 40 20.09 -10.91 8.40
CA THR A 40 19.27 -12.08 8.66
C THR A 40 18.20 -11.78 9.72
N PHE A 41 17.00 -12.28 9.52
CA PHE A 41 15.93 -12.27 10.52
C PHE A 41 15.20 -13.62 10.53
N LYS A 42 14.44 -13.86 11.59
CA LYS A 42 13.56 -15.03 11.74
C LYS A 42 12.19 -14.69 11.14
N MET A 43 11.83 -15.34 10.03
CA MET A 43 10.50 -15.27 9.41
C MET A 43 9.65 -16.43 9.90
N GLY A 44 8.35 -16.20 10.13
CA GLY A 44 7.42 -17.24 10.58
C GLY A 44 7.45 -17.52 12.07
N SER A 45 6.88 -18.66 12.46
CA SER A 45 6.65 -19.08 13.83
C SER A 45 7.04 -20.56 14.01
N SER A 46 7.72 -20.85 15.12
CA SER A 46 8.02 -22.22 15.55
C SER A 46 6.74 -22.96 15.98
N PHE A 47 6.82 -24.29 16.08
CA PHE A 47 5.69 -25.10 16.56
C PHE A 47 5.28 -24.73 17.99
N GLU A 48 6.25 -24.45 18.86
CA GLU A 48 6.03 -24.00 20.24
C GLU A 48 5.37 -22.62 20.31
N GLU A 49 5.74 -21.69 19.41
CA GLU A 49 5.05 -20.40 19.29
C GLU A 49 3.61 -20.59 18.81
N ASN A 50 3.37 -21.41 17.79
CA ASN A 50 2.02 -21.70 17.29
C ASN A 50 1.11 -22.32 18.35
N LYS A 51 1.63 -23.20 19.21
CA LYS A 51 0.88 -23.71 20.37
C LYS A 51 0.45 -22.58 21.32
N LYS A 52 1.38 -21.69 21.67
CA LYS A 52 1.08 -20.53 22.53
C LYS A 52 0.09 -19.57 21.88
N HIS A 53 0.21 -19.34 20.57
CA HIS A 53 -0.73 -18.51 19.81
C HIS A 53 -2.13 -19.13 19.81
N THR A 54 -2.23 -20.46 19.65
CA THR A 54 -3.50 -21.19 19.74
C THR A 54 -4.14 -21.04 21.12
N GLU A 55 -3.37 -21.22 22.21
CA GLU A 55 -3.85 -20.99 23.58
C GLU A 55 -4.30 -19.55 23.81
N MET A 56 -3.59 -18.57 23.24
CA MET A 56 -3.97 -17.17 23.31
C MET A 56 -5.28 -16.89 22.54
N CYS A 57 -5.43 -17.47 21.35
CA CYS A 57 -6.63 -17.35 20.51
C CYS A 57 -7.87 -17.91 21.21
N ARG A 58 -7.74 -19.08 21.84
CA ARG A 58 -8.80 -19.75 22.62
C ARG A 58 -9.33 -18.95 23.81
N LYS A 59 -8.63 -17.89 24.25
CA LYS A 59 -9.18 -16.95 25.25
C LYS A 59 -10.30 -16.07 24.71
N TYR A 60 -10.38 -15.92 23.38
CA TYR A 60 -11.32 -15.04 22.70
C TYR A 60 -12.26 -15.82 21.78
N ASP A 61 -11.78 -16.91 21.18
CA ASP A 61 -12.55 -17.78 20.31
C ASP A 61 -12.18 -19.25 20.56
N ASN A 62 -13.11 -20.01 21.13
CA ASN A 62 -12.89 -21.41 21.48
C ASN A 62 -12.70 -22.33 20.26
N SER A 63 -13.02 -21.86 19.04
CA SER A 63 -12.87 -22.64 17.81
C SER A 63 -11.46 -22.61 17.20
N CYS A 64 -10.53 -21.82 17.76
CA CYS A 64 -9.17 -21.75 17.23
C CYS A 64 -8.47 -23.11 17.30
N GLU A 65 -7.95 -23.55 16.16
CA GLU A 65 -7.20 -24.79 16.03
C GLU A 65 -5.75 -24.54 15.65
N LEU A 66 -4.85 -25.43 16.08
CA LEU A 66 -3.41 -25.28 15.84
C LEU A 66 -3.06 -25.24 14.34
N TRP A 67 -3.80 -25.97 13.51
CA TRP A 67 -3.54 -26.04 12.07
C TRP A 67 -3.84 -24.73 11.33
N TRP A 68 -4.55 -23.77 11.94
CA TRP A 68 -4.76 -22.43 11.37
C TRP A 68 -3.46 -21.64 11.23
N PHE A 69 -2.41 -22.02 11.97
CA PHE A 69 -1.10 -21.37 11.93
C PHE A 69 -0.08 -22.12 11.05
N ASN A 70 -0.53 -23.08 10.22
CA ASN A 70 0.37 -23.87 9.37
C ASN A 70 1.12 -23.02 8.35
N ASP A 71 0.49 -21.97 7.82
CA ASP A 71 1.11 -21.08 6.82
C ASP A 71 2.21 -20.18 7.45
N GLU A 72 2.30 -20.12 8.78
CA GLU A 72 3.39 -19.43 9.50
C GLU A 72 4.57 -20.37 9.85
N TYR A 73 4.43 -21.68 9.65
CA TYR A 73 5.40 -22.71 10.08
C TYR A 73 6.14 -23.36 8.89
N PRO A 74 7.42 -23.78 9.04
CA PRO A 74 8.31 -23.51 10.19
C PRO A 74 8.92 -22.12 10.13
N ASP A 75 9.44 -21.65 11.26
CA ASP A 75 10.27 -20.45 11.24
C ASP A 75 11.60 -20.70 10.49
N GLN A 76 12.04 -19.68 9.76
CA GLN A 76 13.21 -19.76 8.89
C GLN A 76 14.10 -18.52 9.03
N LEU A 77 15.41 -18.72 8.93
CA LEU A 77 16.37 -17.62 8.86
C LEU A 77 16.50 -17.14 7.41
N ILE A 78 16.07 -15.91 7.15
CA ILE A 78 16.10 -15.30 5.82
C ILE A 78 17.02 -14.08 5.86
N TYR A 79 17.94 -14.01 4.90
CA TYR A 79 18.74 -12.80 4.66
C TYR A 79 18.02 -11.87 3.69
N LEU A 80 17.92 -10.60 4.05
CA LEU A 80 17.43 -9.53 3.17
C LEU A 80 18.44 -8.40 3.12
N ASP A 81 18.66 -7.84 1.92
CA ASP A 81 19.36 -6.57 1.76
C ASP A 81 18.61 -5.42 2.45
N SER A 82 19.25 -4.25 2.54
CA SER A 82 18.57 -3.08 3.08
C SER A 82 17.53 -2.55 2.10
N PHE A 83 16.36 -2.22 2.60
CA PHE A 83 15.27 -1.67 1.80
C PHE A 83 14.61 -0.50 2.53
N TRP A 84 13.78 0.24 1.81
CA TRP A 84 12.94 1.29 2.36
C TRP A 84 11.50 0.83 2.37
N ILE A 85 10.77 1.14 3.44
CA ILE A 85 9.32 0.90 3.55
C ILE A 85 8.63 2.16 4.06
N ASP A 86 7.41 2.43 3.61
CA ASP A 86 6.65 3.59 4.11
C ASP A 86 6.42 3.44 5.62
N LYS A 87 6.64 4.52 6.37
CA LYS A 87 6.41 4.53 7.84
C LYS A 87 4.94 4.26 8.18
N HIS A 88 4.05 4.66 7.28
CA HIS A 88 2.61 4.64 7.45
C HIS A 88 1.94 4.20 6.15
N GLU A 89 0.74 3.65 6.26
CA GLU A 89 -0.10 3.27 5.13
C GLU A 89 -0.40 4.47 4.22
N VAL A 90 -0.75 4.18 2.96
CA VAL A 90 -1.17 5.20 2.00
C VAL A 90 -2.50 5.79 2.45
N THR A 91 -2.58 7.12 2.55
CA THR A 91 -3.80 7.80 2.99
C THR A 91 -4.77 8.05 1.84
N ASN A 92 -6.05 8.30 2.17
CA ASN A 92 -7.08 8.67 1.18
C ASN A 92 -6.68 9.89 0.32
N GLU A 93 -6.12 10.95 0.92
CA GLU A 93 -5.61 12.12 0.18
C GLU A 93 -4.53 11.75 -0.85
N LYS A 94 -3.58 10.90 -0.44
CA LYS A 94 -2.47 10.50 -1.31
C LYS A 94 -2.96 9.64 -2.46
N TYR A 95 -3.92 8.75 -2.22
CA TYR A 95 -4.52 7.91 -3.27
C TYR A 95 -5.41 8.74 -4.20
N LEU A 96 -6.18 9.69 -3.69
CA LEU A 96 -6.98 10.60 -4.54
C LEU A 96 -6.09 11.42 -5.47
N LYS A 97 -4.93 11.89 -4.99
CA LYS A 97 -3.96 12.55 -5.87
C LYS A 97 -3.51 11.64 -7.03
N PHE A 98 -3.25 10.36 -6.74
CA PHE A 98 -2.92 9.39 -7.79
C PHE A 98 -4.04 9.27 -8.82
N VAL A 99 -5.28 9.05 -8.37
CA VAL A 99 -6.47 8.98 -9.23
C VAL A 99 -6.58 10.21 -10.13
N LEU A 100 -6.48 11.42 -9.55
CA LEU A 100 -6.62 12.68 -10.29
C LEU A 100 -5.49 12.90 -11.30
N ASP A 101 -4.27 12.49 -10.96
CA ASP A 101 -3.10 12.69 -11.82
C ASP A 101 -3.04 11.67 -12.98
N THR A 102 -3.67 10.49 -12.84
CA THR A 102 -3.52 9.39 -13.82
C THR A 102 -4.83 8.96 -14.50
N GLY A 103 -5.99 9.36 -13.96
CA GLY A 103 -7.29 8.82 -14.38
C GLY A 103 -7.53 7.38 -13.92
N HIS A 104 -6.72 6.86 -12.99
CA HIS A 104 -6.89 5.51 -12.43
C HIS A 104 -8.21 5.41 -11.64
N ARG A 105 -8.70 4.19 -11.42
CA ARG A 105 -9.96 3.95 -10.72
C ARG A 105 -9.93 4.43 -9.26
N LEU A 106 -11.11 4.81 -8.78
CA LEU A 106 -11.35 5.21 -7.40
C LEU A 106 -11.10 4.05 -6.42
N ALA A 107 -11.05 4.34 -5.12
CA ALA A 107 -10.87 3.33 -4.08
C ALA A 107 -12.11 2.43 -3.97
N LEU A 108 -12.18 1.46 -4.87
CA LEU A 108 -13.12 0.36 -4.90
C LEU A 108 -12.47 -0.76 -5.69
N ASP A 109 -12.40 -1.96 -5.10
CA ASP A 109 -11.81 -3.12 -5.74
C ASP A 109 -12.50 -3.38 -7.08
N GLU A 110 -11.72 -3.60 -8.14
CA GLU A 110 -12.22 -3.84 -9.49
C GLU A 110 -13.11 -5.09 -9.57
N THR A 111 -12.92 -6.06 -8.67
CA THR A 111 -13.75 -7.27 -8.60
C THR A 111 -15.04 -7.05 -7.82
N CYS A 112 -15.32 -5.83 -7.34
CA CYS A 112 -16.49 -5.56 -6.51
C CYS A 112 -17.77 -5.36 -7.35
N GLU A 113 -18.48 -6.46 -7.53
CA GLU A 113 -19.71 -6.52 -8.34
C GLU A 113 -21.01 -6.47 -7.52
N THR A 114 -20.93 -6.55 -6.19
CA THR A 114 -22.12 -6.67 -5.31
C THR A 114 -22.26 -5.50 -4.35
N ASP A 115 -23.49 -5.21 -3.90
CA ASP A 115 -23.71 -4.19 -2.86
C ASP A 115 -22.97 -4.52 -1.56
N LYS A 116 -22.82 -5.81 -1.26
CA LYS A 116 -22.13 -6.28 -0.07
C LYS A 116 -20.64 -5.90 -0.05
N CYS A 117 -19.93 -5.97 -1.18
CA CYS A 117 -18.53 -5.54 -1.22
C CYS A 117 -18.36 -4.02 -1.19
N ARG A 118 -19.40 -3.26 -1.55
CA ARG A 118 -19.45 -1.79 -1.43
C ARG A 118 -19.74 -1.33 -0.01
N GLU A 119 -20.25 -2.21 0.84
CA GLU A 119 -20.57 -1.89 2.23
C GLU A 119 -19.34 -1.33 2.96
N GLY A 120 -19.52 -0.19 3.61
CA GLY A 120 -18.44 0.48 4.32
C GLY A 120 -17.46 1.26 3.43
N ASN A 121 -17.68 1.35 2.12
CA ASN A 121 -16.91 2.28 1.30
C ASN A 121 -17.34 3.72 1.64
N LEU A 122 -16.36 4.58 1.90
CA LEU A 122 -16.58 5.97 2.29
C LEU A 122 -16.24 6.94 1.15
N TRP A 123 -15.91 6.44 -0.04
CA TRP A 123 -15.68 7.24 -1.23
C TRP A 123 -16.98 7.43 -2.00
N GLU A 124 -17.20 8.67 -2.44
CA GLU A 124 -18.31 9.07 -3.31
C GLU A 124 -17.73 9.77 -4.53
N GLY A 125 -17.57 9.03 -5.63
CA GLY A 125 -16.82 9.52 -6.78
C GLY A 125 -15.38 9.89 -6.40
N ALA A 126 -14.86 10.99 -6.93
CA ALA A 126 -13.52 11.51 -6.61
C ALA A 126 -13.48 12.32 -5.30
N SER A 127 -14.28 11.94 -4.30
CA SER A 127 -14.40 12.63 -3.01
C SER A 127 -14.62 11.63 -1.87
N PHE A 128 -14.39 12.10 -0.65
CA PHE A 128 -14.63 11.38 0.60
C PHE A 128 -14.87 12.36 1.76
N PRO A 129 -15.49 11.95 2.88
CA PRO A 129 -15.65 12.78 4.05
C PRO A 129 -14.30 13.34 4.55
N PRO A 130 -14.18 14.65 4.84
CA PRO A 130 -12.91 15.25 5.27
C PRO A 130 -12.23 14.55 6.45
N ARG A 131 -13.02 13.91 7.32
CA ARG A 131 -12.55 13.15 8.49
C ARG A 131 -11.62 11.99 8.14
N ILE A 132 -11.75 11.37 6.96
CA ILE A 132 -10.95 10.20 6.58
C ILE A 132 -9.74 10.56 5.74
N LYS A 133 -9.51 11.86 5.48
CA LYS A 133 -8.42 12.37 4.64
C LYS A 133 -7.04 11.78 4.95
N HIS A 134 -6.75 11.63 6.24
CA HIS A 134 -5.48 11.09 6.75
C HIS A 134 -5.57 9.65 7.28
N GLN A 135 -6.73 9.00 7.12
CA GLN A 135 -6.87 7.56 7.38
C GLN A 135 -6.29 6.76 6.19
N PRO A 136 -5.88 5.50 6.43
CA PRO A 136 -5.51 4.60 5.34
C PRO A 136 -6.60 4.50 4.28
N VAL A 137 -6.22 4.50 3.00
CA VAL A 137 -7.14 4.12 1.92
C VAL A 137 -7.48 2.64 2.04
N THR A 138 -8.74 2.30 1.85
CA THR A 138 -9.24 0.91 1.90
C THR A 138 -10.00 0.59 0.62
N GLN A 139 -10.39 -0.69 0.46
CA GLN A 139 -11.08 -1.19 -0.74
C GLN A 139 -10.32 -0.91 -2.04
N VAL A 140 -8.99 -1.00 -1.99
CA VAL A 140 -8.14 -1.00 -3.19
C VAL A 140 -7.67 -2.43 -3.42
N SER A 141 -7.65 -2.87 -4.68
CA SER A 141 -7.15 -4.21 -5.00
C SER A 141 -5.61 -4.25 -4.95
N TRP A 142 -5.03 -5.45 -5.07
CA TRP A 142 -3.57 -5.57 -5.20
C TRP A 142 -3.03 -4.78 -6.42
N ASN A 143 -3.75 -4.84 -7.55
CA ASN A 143 -3.38 -4.11 -8.77
C ASN A 143 -3.42 -2.59 -8.58
N ASP A 144 -4.37 -2.08 -7.80
CA ASP A 144 -4.43 -0.66 -7.42
C ASP A 144 -3.22 -0.24 -6.60
N ALA A 145 -2.88 -1.04 -5.59
CA ALA A 145 -1.77 -0.76 -4.69
C ALA A 145 -0.42 -0.78 -5.44
N ASP A 146 -0.24 -1.75 -6.35
CA ASP A 146 0.94 -1.87 -7.19
C ASP A 146 1.04 -0.70 -8.20
N ALA A 147 -0.06 -0.35 -8.87
CA ALA A 147 -0.11 0.82 -9.76
C ALA A 147 0.21 2.13 -9.03
N TYR A 148 -0.35 2.32 -7.84
CA TYR A 148 -0.04 3.46 -6.97
C TYR A 148 1.46 3.52 -6.64
N CYS A 149 2.05 2.39 -6.24
CA CYS A 149 3.46 2.30 -5.91
C CYS A 149 4.33 2.69 -7.11
N ARG A 150 4.06 2.13 -8.30
CA ARG A 150 4.80 2.47 -9.53
C ARG A 150 4.69 3.94 -9.88
N TRP A 151 3.50 4.52 -9.80
CA TRP A 151 3.28 5.95 -10.05
C TRP A 151 4.13 6.84 -9.10
N ARG A 152 4.32 6.39 -7.86
CA ARG A 152 5.21 7.05 -6.87
C ARG A 152 6.69 6.78 -7.06
N GLY A 153 7.09 5.95 -8.02
CA GLY A 153 8.47 5.48 -8.15
C GLY A 153 8.90 4.54 -7.01
N LYS A 154 7.94 3.74 -6.50
CA LYS A 154 8.10 2.75 -5.43
C LYS A 154 7.64 1.37 -5.91
N ARG A 155 7.61 0.40 -4.99
CA ARG A 155 7.05 -0.94 -5.18
C ARG A 155 6.36 -1.41 -3.88
N LEU A 156 5.54 -2.44 -3.99
CA LEU A 156 5.08 -3.18 -2.82
C LEU A 156 6.26 -3.90 -2.14
N PRO A 157 6.25 -4.05 -0.81
CA PRO A 157 7.19 -4.92 -0.11
C PRO A 157 6.90 -6.38 -0.45
N SER A 158 7.93 -7.24 -0.40
CA SER A 158 7.69 -8.68 -0.29
C SER A 158 7.13 -9.02 1.09
N GLU A 159 6.55 -10.20 1.25
CA GLU A 159 6.09 -10.69 2.56
C GLU A 159 7.23 -10.72 3.60
N ALA A 160 8.39 -11.24 3.21
CA ALA A 160 9.58 -11.27 4.08
C ALA A 160 10.06 -9.87 4.48
N GLU A 161 10.03 -8.89 3.55
CA GLU A 161 10.36 -7.50 3.88
C GLU A 161 9.34 -6.89 4.84
N TRP A 162 8.05 -7.17 4.63
CA TRP A 162 6.99 -6.70 5.51
C TRP A 162 7.12 -7.27 6.92
N GLU A 163 7.35 -8.59 7.05
CA GLU A 163 7.53 -9.23 8.36
C GLU A 163 8.79 -8.73 9.08
N LYS A 164 9.93 -8.61 8.38
CA LYS A 164 11.17 -8.07 8.96
C LYS A 164 10.97 -6.64 9.47
N ALA A 165 10.25 -5.81 8.72
CA ALA A 165 9.94 -4.44 9.13
C ALA A 165 8.99 -4.40 10.34
N ALA A 166 7.99 -5.29 10.39
CA ALA A 166 6.99 -5.33 11.44
C ALA A 166 7.51 -5.92 12.76
N ARG A 167 8.20 -7.06 12.72
CA ARG A 167 8.61 -7.82 13.92
C ARG A 167 10.02 -7.46 14.42
N GLY A 168 10.85 -6.89 13.56
CA GLY A 168 12.26 -6.64 13.82
C GLY A 168 13.12 -7.91 13.78
N PRO A 169 14.45 -7.79 13.93
CA PRO A 169 15.39 -8.89 13.70
C PRO A 169 15.24 -10.06 14.70
N SER A 170 14.70 -9.80 15.89
CA SER A 170 14.51 -10.80 16.96
C SER A 170 13.19 -11.55 16.89
N GLY A 171 12.33 -11.28 15.89
CA GLY A 171 11.07 -12.01 15.71
C GLY A 171 10.06 -11.78 16.84
N ASN A 172 9.88 -10.53 17.26
CA ASN A 172 8.94 -10.20 18.35
C ASN A 172 7.51 -10.65 18.05
N LEU A 173 6.73 -10.94 19.10
CA LEU A 173 5.31 -11.31 18.98
C LEU A 173 4.47 -10.20 18.32
N TYR A 174 4.71 -8.95 18.70
CA TYR A 174 4.12 -7.76 18.09
C TYR A 174 5.23 -6.76 17.74
N PRO A 175 4.94 -5.74 16.90
CA PRO A 175 5.92 -4.69 16.57
C PRO A 175 6.50 -3.94 17.78
N TRP A 176 5.79 -3.96 18.92
CA TRP A 176 6.22 -3.35 20.19
C TRP A 176 6.73 -4.37 21.23
N GLY A 177 6.99 -5.63 20.84
CA GLY A 177 7.42 -6.70 21.75
C GLY A 177 6.28 -7.66 22.14
N SER A 178 6.31 -8.20 23.35
CA SER A 178 5.32 -9.18 23.85
C SER A 178 4.16 -8.59 24.68
N GLY A 179 4.14 -7.26 24.84
CA GLY A 179 3.14 -6.55 25.63
C GLY A 179 1.74 -6.54 24.97
N SER A 180 0.71 -6.26 25.77
CA SER A 180 -0.68 -6.19 25.31
C SER A 180 -0.87 -5.21 24.13
N PRO A 181 -1.69 -5.56 23.12
CA PRO A 181 -2.05 -4.67 22.02
C PRO A 181 -2.94 -3.49 22.44
N LYS A 182 -3.46 -3.48 23.68
CA LYS A 182 -4.35 -2.43 24.19
C LYS A 182 -3.68 -1.05 24.06
N ARG A 183 -4.37 -0.13 23.38
CA ARG A 183 -3.89 1.24 23.07
C ARG A 183 -2.64 1.31 22.17
N ARG A 184 -2.21 0.20 21.56
CA ARG A 184 -1.08 0.16 20.62
C ARG A 184 -1.50 -0.20 19.19
N ALA A 185 -2.73 -0.67 19.02
CA ALA A 185 -3.32 -0.96 17.73
C ALA A 185 -4.83 -0.68 17.74
N THR A 186 -5.39 -0.46 16.54
CA THR A 186 -6.85 -0.38 16.32
C THR A 186 -7.32 -1.75 15.83
N TYR A 187 -7.94 -2.55 16.71
CA TYR A 187 -8.38 -3.91 16.43
C TYR A 187 -9.71 -4.24 17.13
N GLY A 188 -10.45 -5.25 16.63
CA GLY A 188 -11.68 -5.75 17.27
C GLY A 188 -12.83 -4.74 17.37
N ARG A 189 -12.85 -3.71 16.52
CA ARG A 189 -13.89 -2.67 16.53
C ARG A 189 -15.08 -3.05 15.65
N LYS A 190 -16.29 -2.73 16.11
CA LYS A 190 -17.48 -2.71 15.25
C LYS A 190 -17.39 -1.53 14.28
N TRP A 191 -17.87 -1.74 13.06
CA TRP A 191 -17.94 -0.68 12.05
C TRP A 191 -18.80 0.50 12.54
N ARG A 192 -18.27 1.72 12.41
CA ARG A 192 -18.88 3.00 12.79
C ARG A 192 -18.61 4.09 11.74
N GLY A 193 -18.58 3.71 10.46
CA GLY A 193 -18.31 4.64 9.35
C GLY A 193 -16.96 5.35 9.48
N VAL A 194 -16.96 6.68 9.34
CA VAL A 194 -15.75 7.54 9.39
C VAL A 194 -14.94 7.45 10.71
N PHE A 195 -15.51 6.85 11.77
CA PHE A 195 -14.85 6.69 13.08
C PHE A 195 -14.28 5.29 13.33
N THR A 196 -14.41 4.37 12.38
CA THR A 196 -13.90 3.00 12.55
C THR A 196 -12.38 2.98 12.60
N MET A 197 -11.75 3.60 11.61
CA MET A 197 -10.29 3.70 11.50
C MET A 197 -9.76 4.97 12.15
N THR A 198 -8.45 4.98 12.34
CA THR A 198 -7.68 6.10 12.89
C THR A 198 -6.78 6.68 11.82
N ASP A 199 -6.43 7.95 11.98
CA ASP A 199 -5.45 8.59 11.11
C ASP A 199 -4.10 7.88 11.27
N VAL A 200 -3.31 7.87 10.20
CA VAL A 200 -1.96 7.30 10.25
C VAL A 200 -1.13 8.02 11.32
N GLY A 201 -0.39 7.25 12.14
CA GLY A 201 0.45 7.79 13.22
C GLY A 201 -0.29 8.12 14.53
N ALA A 202 -1.56 7.73 14.68
CA ALA A 202 -2.34 7.97 15.91
C ALA A 202 -2.10 6.94 17.06
N TYR A 203 -1.10 6.07 16.92
CA TYR A 203 -0.79 4.96 17.85
C TYR A 203 0.47 5.22 18.69
#